data_AF-A0A8J3ZD61-F1
#
_entry.id   AF-A0A8J3ZD61-F1
#
_cell.length_a   1.000
_cell.length_b   1.000
_cell.length_c   1.000
_cell.angle_alpha   90.00
_cell.angle_beta   90.00
_cell.angle_gamma   90.00
#
_symmetry.space_group_name_H-M   'P 1'
#
loop_
_entity.id
_entity.type
_entity.pdbx_description
1 polymer ?
#
loop_
_entity_poly.entity_id
_entity_poly.type
_entity_poly.pdbx_seq_one_letter_code
_entity_poly.pdbx_strand_id
1 'polypeptide(L)'
;MLTRLRPVSDATGDRYTVSGTESAGGIAGNWWLDAYAICAPAPAGYGIVSATTPPSSSNPRILQALCPVGKKVVGTGAQLVGADGQVGIATVRTFDLNQTEAVAVEDADGTTLVWTLAAYAVCVEVDVYAVEPTTIAGSWRLRAQAICAS
;
A
#
# COMPACT_ATOMS: atom_id res chain seq x y z
N MET A 1 -8.43 11.02 10.04
CA MET A 1 -8.60 9.70 9.41
C MET A 1 -7.62 9.52 8.26
N LEU A 2 -6.86 8.42 8.24
CA LEU A 2 -6.01 8.07 7.11
C LEU A 2 -6.88 7.55 5.95
N THR A 3 -6.77 8.16 4.77
CA THR A 3 -7.65 7.87 3.63
C THR A 3 -6.93 7.37 2.39
N ARG A 4 -5.60 7.58 2.31
CA ARG A 4 -4.80 7.11 1.18
C ARG A 4 -3.38 6.79 1.59
N LEU A 5 -2.91 5.67 1.06
CA LEU A 5 -1.56 5.14 1.06
C LEU A 5 -1.39 4.50 -0.32
N ARG A 6 -1.10 5.29 -1.36
CA ARG A 6 -1.16 4.80 -2.75
C ARG A 6 0.21 4.88 -3.41
N PRO A 7 0.80 3.72 -3.81
CA PRO A 7 1.90 3.72 -4.75
C PRO A 7 1.38 4.09 -6.14
N VAL A 8 2.13 4.90 -6.86
CA VAL A 8 1.83 5.33 -8.23
C VAL A 8 3.08 5.13 -9.07
N SER A 9 2.89 4.53 -10.24
CA SER A 9 3.88 4.43 -11.31
C SER A 9 3.19 4.86 -12.60
N ASP A 10 3.62 5.99 -13.15
CA ASP A 10 3.09 6.56 -14.39
C ASP A 10 4.21 7.24 -15.19
N ALA A 11 3.89 7.88 -16.32
CA ALA A 11 4.88 8.52 -17.19
C ALA A 11 5.67 9.66 -16.52
N THR A 12 5.25 10.12 -15.34
CA THR A 12 5.94 11.17 -14.56
C THR A 12 6.88 10.61 -13.49
N GLY A 13 6.99 9.28 -13.38
CA GLY A 13 7.83 8.58 -12.41
C GLY A 13 7.05 8.02 -11.22
N ASP A 14 7.77 7.30 -10.36
CA ASP A 14 7.14 6.69 -9.20
C ASP A 14 7.02 7.65 -8.02
N ARG A 15 5.90 7.53 -7.31
CA ARG A 15 5.64 8.28 -6.09
C ARG A 15 4.75 7.49 -5.14
N TYR A 16 4.86 7.82 -3.85
CA TYR A 16 3.95 7.33 -2.83
C TYR A 16 3.10 8.48 -2.31
N THR A 17 1.79 8.39 -2.53
CA THR A 17 0.85 9.45 -2.13
C THR A 17 0.11 9.08 -0.86
N VAL A 18 0.17 9.97 0.12
CA VAL A 18 -0.50 9.79 1.41
C VAL A 18 -1.47 10.95 1.63
N SER A 19 -2.69 10.64 2.05
CA SER A 19 -3.67 11.65 2.43
C SER A 19 -4.50 11.19 3.60
N GLY A 20 -5.05 12.17 4.30
CA GLY A 20 -6.02 11.97 5.36
C GLY A 20 -7.05 13.07 5.30
N THR A 21 -8.18 12.81 5.92
CA THR A 21 -9.25 13.77 6.11
C THR A 21 -9.53 13.83 7.60
N GLU A 22 -9.85 15.01 8.12
CA GLU A 22 -10.34 15.13 9.48
C GLU A 22 -11.56 14.23 9.69
N SER A 23 -11.72 13.67 10.90
CA SER A 23 -12.95 12.95 11.22
C SER A 23 -14.14 13.89 11.18
N ALA A 24 -15.33 13.40 10.84
CA ALA A 24 -16.51 14.28 10.69
C ALA A 24 -16.88 15.05 11.97
N GLY A 25 -16.56 14.50 13.16
CA GLY A 25 -16.71 15.19 14.44
C GLY A 25 -15.70 16.32 14.70
N GLY A 26 -14.72 16.51 13.81
CA GLY A 26 -13.63 17.47 13.96
C GLY A 26 -12.63 17.12 15.05
N ILE A 27 -11.48 17.78 15.03
CA ILE A 27 -10.44 17.74 16.06
C ILE A 27 -10.06 19.18 16.39
N ALA A 28 -10.10 19.54 17.67
CA ALA A 28 -9.60 20.84 18.12
C ALA A 28 -8.05 20.83 18.11
N GLY A 29 -7.45 21.24 16.99
CA GLY A 29 -5.99 21.39 16.89
C GLY A 29 -5.43 21.17 15.50
N ASN A 30 -4.15 21.51 15.33
CA ASN A 30 -3.44 21.22 14.10
C ASN A 30 -3.03 19.74 14.06
N TRP A 31 -3.25 19.10 12.92
CA TRP A 31 -2.77 17.74 12.67
C TRP A 31 -2.03 17.70 11.33
N TRP A 32 -1.14 16.73 11.18
CA TRP A 32 -0.40 16.50 9.94
C TRP A 32 -0.20 15.00 9.73
N LEU A 33 0.20 14.65 8.51
CA LEU A 33 0.68 13.31 8.17
C LEU A 33 2.17 13.41 7.90
N ASP A 34 2.90 12.43 8.42
CA ASP A 34 4.30 12.23 8.08
C ASP A 34 4.42 10.97 7.24
N ALA A 35 5.13 11.07 6.13
CA ALA A 35 5.31 9.99 5.17
C ALA A 35 6.70 10.10 4.54
N TYR A 36 7.37 8.96 4.43
CA TYR A 36 8.66 8.86 3.75
C TYR A 36 8.62 7.72 2.73
N ALA A 37 9.38 7.89 1.66
CA ALA A 37 9.60 6.86 0.66
C ALA A 37 11.10 6.53 0.58
N ILE A 38 11.40 5.28 0.25
CA ILE A 38 12.75 4.83 -0.05
C ILE A 38 12.82 4.60 -1.55
N CYS A 39 13.72 5.31 -2.22
CA CYS A 39 13.95 5.14 -3.65
C CYS A 39 15.06 4.12 -3.89
N ALA A 40 14.87 3.28 -4.89
CA ALA A 40 15.86 2.31 -5.35
C ALA A 40 15.65 2.06 -6.85
N PRO A 41 16.67 1.60 -7.59
CA PRO A 41 16.45 1.13 -8.96
C PRO A 41 15.33 0.08 -9.00
N ALA A 42 14.49 0.14 -10.05
CA ALA A 42 13.40 -0.81 -10.24
C ALA A 42 13.96 -2.25 -10.26
N PRO A 43 13.49 -3.17 -9.40
CA PRO A 43 13.91 -4.56 -9.46
C PRO A 43 13.27 -5.24 -10.67
N ALA A 44 13.80 -6.43 -11.00
CA ALA A 44 13.23 -7.27 -12.03
C ALA A 44 11.74 -7.51 -11.77
N GLY A 45 10.94 -7.40 -12.84
CA GLY A 45 9.51 -7.62 -12.78
C GLY A 45 8.75 -6.67 -11.84
N TYR A 46 9.27 -5.49 -11.55
CA TYR A 46 8.52 -4.45 -10.83
C TYR A 46 7.13 -4.22 -11.45
N GLY A 47 6.12 -4.10 -10.60
CA GLY A 47 4.77 -3.70 -11.01
C GLY A 47 3.83 -3.50 -9.83
N ILE A 48 2.84 -2.63 -10.02
CA ILE A 48 1.80 -2.36 -9.04
C ILE A 48 0.52 -3.09 -9.47
N VAL A 49 -0.07 -3.85 -8.56
CA VAL A 49 -1.39 -4.45 -8.74
C VAL A 49 -2.37 -3.91 -7.70
N SER A 50 -3.64 -3.87 -8.05
CA SER A 50 -4.69 -3.39 -7.16
C SER A 50 -5.98 -4.17 -7.32
N ALA A 51 -6.73 -4.27 -6.23
CA ALA A 51 -8.12 -4.69 -6.24
C ALA A 51 -8.99 -3.56 -5.66
N THR A 52 -10.29 -3.57 -5.94
CA THR A 52 -11.23 -2.60 -5.37
C THR A 52 -12.56 -3.27 -5.04
N THR A 53 -13.11 -2.97 -3.87
CA THR A 53 -14.42 -3.48 -3.46
C THR A 53 -15.54 -2.79 -4.23
N PRO A 54 -16.67 -3.46 -4.53
CA PRO A 54 -17.86 -2.79 -5.02
C PRO A 54 -18.35 -1.68 -4.05
N PRO A 55 -18.96 -0.59 -4.54
CA PRO A 55 -19.51 0.46 -3.67
C PRO A 55 -20.65 -0.07 -2.79
N SER A 56 -20.59 0.22 -1.49
CA SER A 56 -21.64 -0.08 -0.49
C SER A 56 -21.32 0.63 0.84
N SER A 57 -22.19 0.48 1.84
CA SER A 57 -21.98 0.97 3.22
C SER A 57 -21.68 -0.16 4.22
N SER A 58 -21.17 -1.31 3.75
CA SER A 58 -20.85 -2.43 4.65
C SER A 58 -19.57 -2.16 5.43
N ASN A 59 -19.54 -2.54 6.70
CA ASN A 59 -18.43 -2.31 7.63
C ASN A 59 -18.20 -3.55 8.52
N PRO A 60 -16.94 -3.96 8.82
CA PRO A 60 -15.69 -3.51 8.20
C PRO A 60 -15.55 -4.03 6.76
N ARG A 61 -14.61 -3.45 6.01
CA ARG A 61 -14.18 -4.01 4.74
C ARG A 61 -12.76 -4.49 4.77
N ILE A 62 -12.58 -5.69 4.25
CA ILE A 62 -11.30 -6.36 4.11
C ILE A 62 -11.11 -6.70 2.64
N LEU A 63 -9.96 -6.37 2.07
CA LEU A 63 -9.66 -6.64 0.68
C LEU A 63 -8.19 -7.03 0.51
N GLN A 64 -7.95 -7.99 -0.36
CA GLN A 64 -6.62 -8.44 -0.72
C GLN A 64 -6.25 -8.01 -2.15
N ALA A 65 -4.97 -7.67 -2.35
CA ALA A 65 -4.37 -7.52 -3.67
C ALA A 65 -3.27 -8.57 -3.83
N LEU A 66 -3.39 -9.39 -4.87
CA LEU A 66 -2.50 -10.53 -5.12
C LEU A 66 -1.44 -10.19 -6.15
N CYS A 67 -0.17 -10.39 -5.82
CA CYS A 67 0.88 -10.39 -6.81
C CYS A 67 0.71 -11.58 -7.77
N PRO A 68 1.02 -11.41 -9.07
CA PRO A 68 1.04 -12.51 -10.02
C PRO A 68 1.97 -13.65 -9.60
N VAL A 69 1.71 -14.85 -10.13
CA VAL A 69 2.58 -16.02 -9.92
C VAL A 69 4.03 -15.68 -10.30
N GLY A 70 4.99 -16.12 -9.47
CA GLY A 70 6.41 -15.81 -9.66
C GLY A 70 6.86 -14.47 -9.07
N LYS A 71 5.95 -13.69 -8.45
CA LYS A 71 6.28 -12.40 -7.81
C LYS A 71 6.02 -12.39 -6.31
N LYS A 72 6.72 -11.51 -5.60
CA LYS A 72 6.57 -11.25 -4.16
C LYS A 72 6.28 -9.78 -3.88
N VAL A 73 5.60 -9.54 -2.77
CA VAL A 73 5.24 -8.22 -2.29
C VAL A 73 6.44 -7.57 -1.63
N VAL A 74 6.77 -6.35 -2.07
CA VAL A 74 7.79 -5.49 -1.46
C VAL A 74 7.23 -4.15 -0.98
N GLY A 75 5.96 -3.87 -1.27
CA GLY A 75 5.28 -2.67 -0.84
C GLY A 75 3.77 -2.85 -0.86
N THR A 76 3.06 -2.00 -0.13
CA THR A 76 1.61 -2.10 0.03
C THR A 76 0.96 -0.72 0.12
N GLY A 77 -0.36 -0.69 0.00
CA GLY A 77 -1.15 0.52 0.08
C GLY A 77 -2.64 0.25 0.20
N ALA A 78 -3.38 1.31 0.50
CA ALA A 78 -4.84 1.31 0.47
C ALA A 78 -5.37 2.70 0.10
N GLN A 79 -6.56 2.76 -0.50
CA GLN A 79 -7.24 4.02 -0.78
C GLN A 79 -8.74 3.89 -0.52
N LEU A 80 -9.30 4.92 0.12
CA LEU A 80 -10.74 5.11 0.28
C LEU A 80 -11.28 6.14 -0.72
N VAL A 81 -12.51 5.93 -1.19
CA VAL A 81 -13.28 6.88 -2.00
C VAL A 81 -14.72 6.94 -1.47
N GLY A 82 -15.28 8.14 -1.32
CA GLY A 82 -16.66 8.35 -0.85
C GLY A 82 -16.86 8.19 0.67
N ALA A 83 -15.77 8.24 1.45
CA ALA A 83 -15.79 8.02 2.90
C ALA A 83 -15.92 9.31 3.72
N ASP A 84 -15.59 10.48 3.17
CA ASP A 84 -15.81 11.82 3.73
C ASP A 84 -15.54 12.02 5.24
N GLY A 85 -14.44 11.41 5.74
CA GLY A 85 -14.03 11.53 7.15
C GLY A 85 -14.72 10.56 8.12
N GLN A 86 -15.62 9.72 7.63
CA GLN A 86 -16.39 8.71 8.38
C GLN A 86 -15.72 7.33 8.38
N VAL A 87 -14.79 7.08 7.46
CA VAL A 87 -14.09 5.80 7.33
C VAL A 87 -12.59 6.03 7.32
N GLY A 88 -11.87 5.24 8.11
CA GLY A 88 -10.41 5.24 8.17
C GLY A 88 -9.82 3.92 7.69
N ILE A 89 -8.65 4.01 7.06
CA ILE A 89 -7.80 2.84 6.83
C ILE A 89 -7.23 2.40 8.18
N ALA A 90 -7.60 1.21 8.64
CA ALA A 90 -7.21 0.68 9.94
C ALA A 90 -6.00 -0.28 9.85
N THR A 91 -5.84 -0.98 8.73
CA THR A 91 -4.71 -1.89 8.52
C THR A 91 -4.31 -1.90 7.06
N VAL A 92 -3.00 -1.87 6.83
CA VAL A 92 -2.39 -2.19 5.54
C VAL A 92 -1.17 -3.05 5.85
N ARG A 93 -1.17 -4.30 5.39
CA ARG A 93 -0.09 -5.24 5.68
C ARG A 93 0.17 -6.18 4.52
N THR A 94 1.38 -6.72 4.49
CA THR A 94 1.70 -7.89 3.65
C THR A 94 1.14 -9.16 4.31
N PHE A 95 0.68 -10.11 3.50
CA PHE A 95 0.16 -11.40 3.94
C PHE A 95 0.74 -12.49 3.00
N ASP A 96 1.31 -13.55 3.56
CA ASP A 96 1.96 -14.67 2.82
C ASP A 96 3.02 -14.31 1.76
N LEU A 97 3.60 -13.09 1.85
CA LEU A 97 4.61 -12.53 0.94
C LEU A 97 4.21 -12.41 -0.54
N ASN A 98 3.03 -12.88 -0.94
CA ASN A 98 2.51 -12.76 -2.31
C ASN A 98 1.24 -11.91 -2.38
N GLN A 99 0.70 -11.46 -1.25
CA GLN A 99 -0.49 -10.62 -1.21
C GLN A 99 -0.40 -9.55 -0.14
N THR A 100 -1.23 -8.53 -0.29
CA THR A 100 -1.43 -7.48 0.71
C THR A 100 -2.86 -7.49 1.17
N GLU A 101 -3.10 -7.13 2.42
CA GLU A 101 -4.43 -6.95 2.99
C GLU A 101 -4.61 -5.50 3.43
N ALA A 102 -5.73 -4.91 3.01
CA ALA A 102 -6.21 -3.64 3.49
C ALA A 102 -7.50 -3.84 4.29
N VAL A 103 -7.60 -3.17 5.43
CA VAL A 103 -8.81 -3.11 6.25
C VAL A 103 -9.21 -1.66 6.44
N ALA A 104 -10.48 -1.36 6.18
CA ALA A 104 -11.08 -0.07 6.47
C ALA A 104 -12.28 -0.26 7.39
N VAL A 105 -12.41 0.66 8.34
CA VAL A 105 -13.42 0.62 9.39
C VAL A 105 -14.02 2.01 9.51
N GLU A 106 -15.34 2.06 9.66
CA GLU A 106 -16.06 3.28 10.02
C GLU A 106 -15.65 3.75 11.43
N ASP A 107 -15.79 5.05 11.68
CA ASP A 107 -15.67 5.59 13.03
C ASP A 107 -16.79 5.10 13.96
N ALA A 108 -16.75 5.53 15.22
CA ALA A 108 -17.58 4.98 16.29
C ALA A 108 -19.08 5.24 16.10
N ASP A 109 -19.45 6.29 15.37
CA ASP A 109 -20.81 6.67 15.00
C ASP A 109 -21.32 5.95 13.74
N GLY A 110 -20.43 5.39 12.93
CA GLY A 110 -20.77 4.63 11.72
C GLY A 110 -21.33 5.52 10.60
N THR A 111 -21.53 4.96 9.41
CA THR A 111 -22.03 5.75 8.28
C THR A 111 -22.95 5.01 7.32
N THR A 112 -23.87 5.73 6.70
CA THR A 112 -24.66 5.24 5.57
C THR A 112 -24.06 5.64 4.22
N LEU A 113 -22.91 6.31 4.21
CA LEU A 113 -22.22 6.67 2.97
C LEU A 113 -21.85 5.41 2.18
N VAL A 114 -21.91 5.54 0.86
CA VAL A 114 -21.50 4.48 -0.05
C VAL A 114 -20.04 4.73 -0.44
N TRP A 115 -19.16 3.84 0.01
CA TRP A 115 -17.72 4.01 -0.15
C TRP A 115 -17.06 2.77 -0.79
N THR A 116 -15.83 2.94 -1.29
CA THR A 116 -15.01 1.83 -1.80
C THR A 116 -13.65 1.79 -1.11
N LEU A 117 -13.12 0.57 -0.98
CA LEU A 117 -11.75 0.30 -0.55
C LEU A 117 -10.97 -0.28 -1.72
N ALA A 118 -9.84 0.34 -2.05
CA ALA A 118 -8.82 -0.25 -2.90
C ALA A 118 -7.63 -0.73 -2.06
N ALA A 119 -7.12 -1.92 -2.38
CA ALA A 119 -5.88 -2.47 -1.84
C ALA A 119 -4.81 -2.47 -2.94
N TYR A 120 -3.56 -2.15 -2.59
CA TYR A 120 -2.43 -2.13 -3.51
C TYR A 120 -1.31 -3.05 -3.04
N ALA A 121 -0.71 -3.77 -3.99
CA ALA A 121 0.54 -4.50 -3.79
C ALA A 121 1.58 -4.05 -4.82
N VAL A 122 2.78 -3.74 -4.33
CA VAL A 122 3.97 -3.53 -5.15
C VAL A 122 4.69 -4.86 -5.23
N CYS A 123 4.82 -5.38 -6.45
CA CYS A 123 5.29 -6.72 -6.73
C CYS A 123 6.62 -6.66 -7.49
N VAL A 124 7.52 -7.58 -7.17
CA VAL A 124 8.77 -7.81 -7.90
C VAL A 124 8.94 -9.30 -8.16
N GLU A 125 9.67 -9.66 -9.20
CA GLU A 125 10.07 -11.05 -9.40
C GLU A 125 10.95 -11.53 -8.25
N VAL A 126 10.73 -12.77 -7.85
CA VAL A 126 11.73 -13.45 -7.04
C VAL A 126 12.84 -13.88 -7.97
N ASP A 127 13.96 -13.16 -7.93
CA ASP A 127 15.20 -13.65 -8.48
C ASP A 127 15.56 -14.95 -7.76
N VAL A 128 15.20 -16.09 -8.36
CA VAL A 128 15.63 -17.39 -7.85
C VAL A 128 17.15 -17.57 -8.07
N TYR A 129 17.80 -16.68 -8.84
CA TYR A 129 19.20 -16.81 -9.26
C TYR A 129 19.94 -15.47 -9.51
N ALA A 130 19.88 -14.48 -8.62
CA ALA A 130 20.85 -13.37 -8.62
C ALA A 130 22.00 -13.62 -7.63
N VAL A 131 22.68 -14.76 -7.78
CA VAL A 131 24.11 -14.83 -7.49
C VAL A 131 24.81 -14.68 -8.83
N GLU A 132 25.17 -13.45 -9.21
CA GLU A 132 26.31 -13.34 -10.11
C GLU A 132 27.49 -14.01 -9.40
N PRO A 133 28.16 -15.03 -9.97
CA PRO A 133 29.36 -15.58 -9.36
C PRO A 133 30.49 -14.58 -9.56
N THR A 134 30.43 -13.43 -8.87
CA THR A 134 31.62 -12.62 -8.63
C THR A 134 32.30 -13.22 -7.41
N THR A 135 33.45 -13.82 -7.66
CA THR A 135 34.40 -14.28 -6.64
C THR A 135 34.82 -13.10 -5.76
N ILE A 136 34.08 -12.83 -4.69
CA ILE A 136 34.49 -11.86 -3.67
C ILE A 136 34.54 -12.57 -2.31
N ALA A 137 35.76 -12.78 -1.85
CA ALA A 137 36.06 -13.11 -0.47
C ALA A 137 35.61 -11.96 0.45
N GLY A 138 34.58 -12.18 1.29
CA GLY A 138 34.30 -11.28 2.42
C GLY A 138 32.83 -11.11 2.81
N SER A 139 32.50 -11.56 4.03
CA SER A 139 31.54 -11.03 5.01
C SER A 139 30.20 -10.37 4.54
N TRP A 140 29.12 -11.11 4.77
CA TRP A 140 27.67 -10.79 4.63
C TRP A 140 27.16 -9.45 5.18
N ARG A 141 26.20 -8.81 4.47
CA ARG A 141 25.03 -8.11 5.05
C ARG A 141 23.84 -8.12 4.06
N LEU A 142 22.74 -8.78 4.41
CA LEU A 142 21.44 -8.62 3.75
C LEU A 142 20.75 -7.36 4.28
N ARG A 143 20.39 -6.41 3.40
CA ARG A 143 19.46 -5.31 3.70
C ARG A 143 18.22 -5.51 2.81
N ALA A 144 17.05 -5.70 3.42
CA ALA A 144 15.77 -5.65 2.71
C ALA A 144 15.24 -4.20 2.72
N GLN A 145 14.86 -3.66 1.56
CA GLN A 145 14.30 -2.31 1.37
C GLN A 145 13.16 -2.35 0.35
N ALA A 146 12.10 -1.57 0.57
CA ALA A 146 10.98 -1.38 -0.35
C ALA A 146 11.36 -0.38 -1.47
N ILE A 147 10.80 -0.54 -2.68
CA ILE A 147 11.26 0.14 -3.91
C ILE A 147 10.22 1.10 -4.52
N CYS A 148 10.67 2.28 -4.96
CA CYS A 148 10.04 3.17 -5.95
C CYS A 148 11.05 3.41 -7.10
N ALA A 149 10.65 3.22 -8.36
CA ALA A 149 11.47 3.34 -9.58
C ALA A 149 11.43 4.75 -10.20
N SER A 150 12.60 5.24 -10.65
CA SER A 150 12.76 6.52 -11.36
C SER A 150 12.31 6.45 -12.82
#